data_AF-A0A0K2GAH0-F1
#
_entry.id   AF-A0A0K2GAH0-F1
#
_cell.length_a   1.000
_cell.length_b   1.000
_cell.length_c   1.000
_cell.angle_alpha   90.00
_cell.angle_beta   90.00
_cell.angle_gamma   90.00
#
_symmetry.space_group_name_H-M   'P 1'
#
loop_
_entity.id
_entity.type
_entity.pdbx_description
1 polymer ?
#
loop_
_entity_poly.entity_id
_entity_poly.type
_entity_poly.pdbx_seq_one_letter_code
_entity_poly.pdbx_strand_id
1 'polypeptide(L)'
;MRTESRFTIFLSLIALPWCSYAAPYPLGDPERLIEEKCDADWGHNPRMRAACIEQQEKILEKSRVTALDPRLKTEDLSLMRETCAKEWPDDIRKRVQCEEHQIRWFQKLQAPPPKDITLLDYSIAMANCAKEWPDDFRLRARCVENEFATRRTGQGFELLNER
;
A
#
# COMPACT_ATOMS: atom_id res chain seq x y z
N MET A 1 31.23 -57.33 8.66
CA MET A 1 31.10 -57.53 7.19
C MET A 1 29.64 -57.21 6.86
N ARG A 2 29.26 -55.96 6.59
CA ARG A 2 29.42 -55.16 5.35
C ARG A 2 28.81 -55.86 4.12
N THR A 3 27.58 -55.47 3.79
CA THR A 3 26.98 -55.28 2.44
C THR A 3 25.56 -54.69 2.65
N GLU A 4 25.33 -53.37 2.51
CA GLU A 4 25.04 -52.61 1.28
C GLU A 4 23.72 -53.08 0.60
N SER A 5 22.63 -52.29 0.73
CA SER A 5 22.09 -51.38 -0.30
C SER A 5 20.88 -52.05 -1.02
N ARG A 6 19.70 -51.45 -1.27
CA ARG A 6 19.40 -50.11 -1.82
C ARG A 6 17.96 -49.70 -1.49
N PHE A 7 17.79 -48.49 -0.96
CA PHE A 7 16.54 -47.75 -0.95
C PHE A 7 16.25 -47.27 -2.39
N THR A 8 15.07 -47.60 -2.93
CA THR A 8 14.63 -47.07 -4.22
C THR A 8 13.72 -45.88 -3.96
N ILE A 9 14.28 -44.67 -3.97
CA ILE A 9 13.54 -43.41 -3.96
C ILE A 9 13.35 -43.00 -5.42
N PHE A 10 12.13 -43.12 -5.94
CA PHE A 10 11.77 -42.49 -7.21
C PHE A 10 11.46 -41.01 -6.95
N LEU A 11 12.46 -40.17 -7.19
CA LEU A 11 12.33 -38.72 -7.36
C LEU A 11 11.56 -38.44 -8.66
N SER A 12 10.28 -38.07 -8.53
CA SER A 12 9.54 -37.48 -9.64
C SER A 12 9.92 -36.01 -9.76
N LEU A 13 10.93 -35.73 -10.59
CA LEU A 13 11.28 -34.40 -11.06
C LEU A 13 10.28 -33.97 -12.13
N ILE A 14 9.20 -33.30 -11.74
CA ILE A 14 8.40 -32.49 -12.67
C ILE A 14 8.95 -31.07 -12.59
N ALA A 15 9.89 -30.79 -13.48
CA ALA A 15 10.44 -29.47 -13.71
C ALA A 15 9.60 -28.74 -14.77
N LEU A 16 9.07 -27.59 -14.33
CA LEU A 16 8.72 -26.38 -15.11
C LEU A 16 7.44 -26.43 -15.97
N PRO A 17 6.73 -25.28 -16.14
CA PRO A 17 7.21 -23.92 -15.98
C PRO A 17 6.38 -23.07 -15.02
N TRP A 18 7.08 -22.35 -14.14
CA TRP A 18 6.62 -21.04 -13.68
C TRP A 18 6.47 -20.15 -14.91
N CYS A 19 5.27 -20.11 -15.48
CA CYS A 19 4.83 -18.92 -16.18
C CYS A 19 4.61 -17.85 -15.11
N SER A 20 5.69 -17.15 -14.76
CA SER A 20 5.60 -15.78 -14.30
C SER A 20 5.01 -14.97 -15.44
N TYR A 21 3.68 -14.99 -15.56
CA TYR A 21 2.97 -13.88 -16.18
C TYR A 21 3.12 -12.70 -15.23
N ALA A 22 4.24 -11.98 -15.37
CA ALA A 22 4.24 -10.56 -15.10
C ALA A 22 3.31 -9.95 -16.15
N ALA A 23 2.01 -9.94 -15.85
CA ALA A 23 1.09 -9.09 -16.57
C ALA A 23 1.54 -7.65 -16.33
N PRO A 24 1.76 -6.85 -17.38
CA PRO A 24 1.87 -5.42 -17.19
C PRO A 24 0.53 -4.98 -16.61
N TYR A 25 0.53 -4.33 -15.45
CA TYR A 25 -0.66 -3.67 -14.92
C TYR A 25 -0.63 -2.20 -15.38
N PRO A 26 -1.12 -1.84 -16.58
CA PRO A 26 -1.95 -0.67 -16.62
C PRO A 26 -3.16 -1.00 -15.73
N LEU A 27 -3.79 -0.01 -15.10
CA LEU A 27 -5.11 -0.23 -14.49
C LEU A 27 -5.94 -1.02 -15.51
N GLY A 28 -6.16 -2.31 -15.26
CA GLY A 28 -7.04 -3.11 -16.11
C GLY A 28 -8.36 -2.37 -16.18
N ASP A 29 -9.06 -2.48 -17.31
CA ASP A 29 -10.39 -1.92 -17.53
C ASP A 29 -11.22 -1.96 -16.22
N PRO A 30 -11.33 -0.82 -15.49
CA PRO A 30 -11.87 -0.83 -14.14
C PRO A 30 -13.36 -1.15 -14.18
N GLU A 31 -14.04 -0.80 -15.27
CA GLU A 31 -15.41 -1.19 -15.55
C GLU A 31 -15.53 -2.73 -15.66
N ARG A 32 -14.63 -3.40 -16.39
CA ARG A 32 -14.59 -4.87 -16.44
C ARG A 32 -14.34 -5.51 -15.07
N LEU A 33 -13.42 -4.95 -14.28
CA LEU A 33 -13.14 -5.46 -12.92
C LEU A 33 -14.35 -5.34 -11.99
N ILE A 34 -15.12 -4.26 -12.13
CA ILE A 34 -16.37 -4.06 -11.38
C ILE A 34 -17.38 -5.15 -11.74
N GLU A 35 -17.57 -5.42 -13.04
CA GLU A 35 -18.49 -6.46 -13.50
C GLU A 35 -18.09 -7.84 -12.98
N GLU A 36 -16.82 -8.22 -13.12
CA GLU A 36 -16.27 -9.50 -12.65
C GLU A 36 -16.45 -9.66 -11.14
N LYS A 37 -16.13 -8.63 -10.34
CA LYS A 37 -16.24 -8.69 -8.88
C LYS A 37 -17.70 -8.80 -8.42
N CYS A 38 -18.58 -7.98 -8.99
CA CYS A 38 -19.98 -7.98 -8.61
C CYS A 38 -20.70 -9.26 -9.05
N ASP A 39 -20.26 -9.87 -10.17
CA ASP A 39 -20.73 -11.19 -10.57
C ASP A 39 -20.25 -12.29 -9.62
N ALA A 40 -18.98 -12.25 -9.20
CA ALA A 40 -18.44 -13.21 -8.23
C ALA A 40 -19.16 -13.16 -6.88
N ASP A 41 -19.47 -11.96 -6.37
CA ASP A 41 -20.13 -11.80 -5.06
C ASP A 41 -21.65 -12.06 -5.12
N TRP A 42 -22.31 -11.64 -6.21
CA TRP A 42 -23.77 -11.55 -6.30
C TRP A 42 -24.36 -12.15 -7.57
N GLY A 43 -23.66 -13.03 -8.30
CA GLY A 43 -24.08 -13.55 -9.60
C GLY A 43 -25.45 -14.24 -9.61
N HIS A 44 -25.86 -14.82 -8.47
CA HIS A 44 -27.17 -15.46 -8.29
C HIS A 44 -28.29 -14.46 -7.91
N ASN A 45 -27.97 -13.19 -7.64
CA ASN A 45 -28.90 -12.16 -7.23
C ASN A 45 -28.74 -10.91 -8.11
N PRO A 46 -29.49 -10.80 -9.22
CA PRO A 46 -29.29 -9.74 -10.21
C PRO A 46 -29.55 -8.33 -9.63
N ARG A 47 -30.44 -8.20 -8.64
CA ARG A 47 -30.68 -6.93 -7.95
C ARG A 47 -29.48 -6.49 -7.14
N MET A 48 -28.85 -7.40 -6.39
CA MET A 48 -27.65 -7.09 -5.61
C MET A 48 -26.44 -6.87 -6.51
N ARG A 49 -26.30 -7.62 -7.60
CA ARG A 49 -25.27 -7.41 -8.62
C ARG A 49 -25.35 -6.01 -9.22
N ALA A 50 -26.54 -5.58 -9.64
CA ALA A 50 -26.74 -4.23 -10.19
C ALA A 50 -26.41 -3.12 -9.17
N ALA A 51 -26.85 -3.28 -7.91
CA ALA A 51 -26.53 -2.33 -6.85
C ALA A 51 -25.02 -2.27 -6.53
N CYS A 52 -24.32 -3.40 -6.60
CA CYS A 52 -22.86 -3.47 -6.46
C CYS A 52 -22.16 -2.69 -7.58
N ILE A 53 -22.57 -2.89 -8.84
CA ILE A 53 -21.99 -2.19 -10.00
C ILE A 53 -22.19 -0.68 -9.87
N GLU A 54 -23.43 -0.23 -9.64
CA GLU A 54 -23.76 1.19 -9.46
C GLU A 54 -22.92 1.83 -8.34
N GLN A 55 -22.75 1.13 -7.22
CA GLN A 55 -21.94 1.62 -6.10
C GLN A 55 -20.47 1.78 -6.49
N GLN A 56 -19.89 0.81 -7.19
CA GLN A 56 -18.48 0.84 -7.57
C GLN A 56 -18.21 1.91 -8.65
N GLU A 57 -19.07 2.01 -9.66
CA GLU A 57 -18.97 3.03 -10.72
C GLU A 57 -19.06 4.45 -10.15
N LYS A 58 -19.98 4.67 -9.21
CA LYS A 58 -20.10 5.98 -8.54
C LYS A 58 -18.82 6.39 -7.80
N ILE A 59 -18.12 5.43 -7.21
CA ILE A 59 -16.85 5.68 -6.51
C ILE A 59 -15.74 5.98 -7.51
N LEU A 60 -15.68 5.22 -8.62
CA LEU A 60 -14.73 5.43 -9.71
C LEU A 60 -14.91 6.81 -10.36
N GLU A 61 -16.14 7.21 -10.66
CA GLU A 61 -16.41 8.51 -11.25
C GLU A 61 -16.01 9.65 -10.32
N LYS A 62 -16.34 9.52 -9.03
CA LYS A 62 -15.93 10.48 -8.02
C LYS A 62 -14.40 10.62 -7.94
N SER A 63 -13.66 9.50 -8.03
CA SER A 63 -12.19 9.56 -7.95
C SER A 63 -11.57 10.23 -9.18
N ARG A 64 -12.16 10.05 -10.37
CA ARG A 64 -11.71 10.69 -11.63
C ARG A 64 -11.79 12.22 -11.59
N VAL A 65 -12.82 12.77 -10.93
CA VAL A 65 -13.04 14.23 -10.86
C VAL A 65 -12.47 14.88 -9.61
N THR A 66 -11.90 14.10 -8.68
CA THR A 66 -11.34 14.64 -7.44
C THR A 66 -10.04 15.39 -7.73
N ALA A 67 -9.99 16.66 -7.33
CA ALA A 67 -8.78 17.47 -7.48
C ALA A 67 -7.65 16.92 -6.59
N LEU A 68 -6.49 16.70 -7.19
CA LEU A 68 -5.28 16.26 -6.51
C LEU A 68 -4.47 17.46 -5.97
N ASP A 69 -3.68 17.23 -4.92
CA ASP A 69 -2.75 18.25 -4.40
C ASP A 69 -1.74 18.62 -5.50
N PRO A 70 -1.57 19.91 -5.86
CA PRO A 70 -0.60 20.33 -6.88
C PRO A 70 0.85 19.94 -6.57
N ARG A 71 1.18 19.65 -5.31
CA ARG A 71 2.52 19.20 -4.90
C ARG A 71 2.74 17.70 -5.13
N LEU A 72 1.67 16.94 -5.33
CA LEU A 72 1.76 15.50 -5.59
C LEU A 72 2.27 15.28 -7.01
N LYS A 73 3.45 14.67 -7.11
CA LYS A 73 4.05 14.37 -8.40
C LYS A 73 3.33 13.20 -9.07
N THR A 74 3.36 13.18 -10.40
CA THR A 74 2.76 12.10 -11.20
C THR A 74 3.37 10.75 -10.86
N GLU A 75 4.67 10.70 -10.58
CA GLU A 75 5.38 9.48 -10.20
C GLU A 75 4.88 8.93 -8.87
N ASP A 76 4.75 9.79 -7.85
CA ASP A 76 4.23 9.40 -6.53
C ASP A 76 2.78 8.90 -6.63
N LEU A 77 1.94 9.56 -7.43
CA LEU A 77 0.56 9.13 -7.67
C LEU A 77 0.50 7.76 -8.36
N SER A 78 1.40 7.52 -9.31
CA SER A 78 1.46 6.26 -10.05
C SER A 78 1.87 5.11 -9.12
N LEU A 79 2.84 5.37 -8.24
CA LEU A 79 3.27 4.44 -7.20
C LEU A 79 2.15 4.12 -6.21
N MET A 80 1.41 5.13 -5.74
CA MET A 80 0.25 4.92 -4.86
C MET A 80 -0.80 4.01 -5.53
N ARG A 81 -1.12 4.27 -6.81
CA ARG A 81 -2.07 3.47 -7.59
C ARG A 81 -1.61 2.03 -7.75
N GLU A 82 -0.33 1.82 -8.05
CA GLU A 82 0.25 0.48 -8.19
C GLU A 82 0.16 -0.30 -6.87
N THR A 83 0.59 0.32 -5.76
CA THR A 83 0.53 -0.28 -4.42
C THR A 83 -0.90 -0.65 -4.03
N CYS A 84 -1.85 0.27 -4.23
CA CYS A 84 -3.26 0.02 -3.93
C CYS A 84 -3.88 -1.06 -4.82
N ALA A 85 -3.52 -1.12 -6.10
CA ALA A 85 -3.98 -2.14 -7.03
C ALA A 85 -3.44 -3.53 -6.68
N LYS A 86 -2.22 -3.61 -6.15
CA LYS A 86 -1.59 -4.85 -5.68
C LYS A 86 -2.25 -5.38 -4.41
N GLU A 87 -2.61 -4.51 -3.48
CA GLU A 87 -3.28 -4.90 -2.23
C GLU A 87 -4.74 -5.33 -2.47
N TRP A 88 -5.43 -4.66 -3.39
CA TRP A 88 -6.84 -4.88 -3.70
C TRP A 88 -7.04 -5.11 -5.21
N PRO A 89 -6.75 -6.32 -5.73
CA PRO A 89 -6.70 -6.58 -7.18
C PRO A 89 -8.05 -6.49 -7.91
N ASP A 90 -9.16 -6.62 -7.19
CA ASP A 90 -10.52 -6.79 -7.74
C ASP A 90 -11.56 -5.88 -7.08
N ASP A 91 -11.19 -5.03 -6.12
CA ASP A 91 -12.12 -4.15 -5.41
C ASP A 91 -11.77 -2.67 -5.65
N ILE A 92 -12.46 -2.05 -6.61
CA ILE A 92 -12.25 -0.64 -6.99
C ILE A 92 -12.52 0.31 -5.81
N ARG A 93 -13.56 0.06 -5.02
CA ARG A 93 -13.85 0.84 -3.82
C ARG A 93 -12.67 0.82 -2.85
N LYS A 94 -12.08 -0.35 -2.62
CA LYS A 94 -10.90 -0.46 -1.75
C LYS A 94 -9.67 0.23 -2.33
N ARG A 95 -9.46 0.14 -3.64
CA ARG A 95 -8.38 0.86 -4.34
C ARG A 95 -8.50 2.37 -4.15
N VAL A 96 -9.68 2.94 -4.46
CA VAL A 96 -9.92 4.38 -4.31
C VAL A 96 -9.74 4.81 -2.86
N GLN A 97 -10.25 4.05 -1.89
CA GLN A 97 -10.04 4.35 -0.47
C GLN A 97 -8.55 4.30 -0.07
N CYS A 98 -7.81 3.32 -0.59
CA CYS A 98 -6.37 3.22 -0.38
C CYS A 98 -5.63 4.44 -0.95
N GLU A 99 -5.95 4.87 -2.18
CA GLU A 99 -5.37 6.06 -2.81
C GLU A 99 -5.68 7.32 -1.99
N GLU A 100 -6.94 7.52 -1.59
CA GLU A 100 -7.35 8.63 -0.72
C GLU A 100 -6.58 8.61 0.62
N HIS A 101 -6.30 7.44 1.17
CA HIS A 101 -5.50 7.30 2.38
C HIS A 101 -4.05 7.71 2.12
N GLN A 102 -3.41 7.17 1.08
CA GLN A 102 -2.03 7.49 0.72
C GLN A 102 -1.84 8.98 0.46
N ILE A 103 -2.78 9.64 -0.23
CA ILE A 103 -2.76 11.09 -0.46
C ILE A 103 -2.83 11.87 0.86
N ARG A 104 -3.69 11.47 1.80
CA ARG A 104 -3.77 12.12 3.12
C ARG A 104 -2.49 11.98 3.93
N TRP A 105 -1.84 10.81 3.87
CA TRP A 105 -0.56 10.59 4.53
C TRP A 105 0.58 11.36 3.86
N PHE A 106 0.58 11.46 2.53
CA PHE A 106 1.49 12.34 1.79
C PHE A 106 1.34 13.79 2.25
N GLN A 107 0.12 14.31 2.32
CA GLN A 107 -0.14 15.67 2.81
C GLN A 107 0.36 15.87 4.25
N LYS A 108 0.17 14.88 5.11
CA LYS A 108 0.69 14.91 6.49
C LYS A 108 2.22 14.99 6.54
N LEU A 109 2.90 14.27 5.65
CA LEU A 109 4.36 14.31 5.51
C LEU A 109 4.87 15.66 4.98
N GLN A 110 4.03 16.46 4.32
CA GLN A 110 4.37 17.82 3.90
C GLN A 110 4.15 18.88 4.99
N ALA A 111 3.57 18.50 6.14
CA ALA A 111 3.31 19.42 7.23
C ALA A 111 4.63 19.89 7.89
N PRO A 112 4.69 21.13 8.40
CA PRO A 112 5.85 21.61 9.13
C PRO A 112 6.15 20.74 10.36
N PRO A 113 7.41 20.73 10.84
CA PRO A 113 7.78 19.98 12.04
C PRO A 113 6.94 20.42 13.25
N PRO A 114 6.60 19.48 14.17
CA PRO A 114 6.05 19.83 15.48
C PRO A 114 6.97 20.80 16.23
N LYS A 115 6.40 21.67 17.08
CA LYS A 115 7.14 22.75 17.77
C LYS A 115 8.23 22.24 18.72
N ASP A 116 8.06 21.02 19.22
CA ASP A 116 8.95 20.32 20.14
C ASP A 116 10.04 19.52 19.44
N ILE A 117 10.06 19.52 18.10
CA ILE A 117 11.03 18.80 17.28
C ILE A 117 11.89 19.80 16.50
N THR A 118 13.21 19.64 16.55
CA THR A 118 14.12 20.51 15.78
C THR A 118 14.01 20.23 14.29
N LEU A 119 14.34 21.21 13.44
CA LEU A 119 14.34 21.02 11.98
C LEU A 119 15.33 19.92 11.56
N LEU A 120 16.48 19.82 12.24
CA LEU A 120 17.48 18.79 11.99
C LEU A 120 16.89 17.40 12.28
N ASP A 121 16.31 17.21 13.45
CA ASP A 121 15.67 15.95 13.86
C ASP A 121 14.55 15.54 12.89
N TYR A 122 13.72 16.50 12.50
CA TYR A 122 12.67 16.29 11.51
C TYR A 122 13.27 15.81 10.18
N SER A 123 14.30 16.49 9.66
CA SER A 123 14.95 16.11 8.40
C SER A 123 15.57 14.71 8.43
N ILE A 124 16.19 14.32 9.55
CA ILE A 124 16.78 13.00 9.75
C ILE A 124 15.68 11.93 9.77
N ALA A 125 14.60 12.15 10.52
CA ALA A 125 13.48 11.20 10.57
C ALA A 125 12.85 11.01 9.19
N MET A 126 12.61 12.10 8.45
CA MET A 126 12.06 12.05 7.10
C MET A 126 12.96 11.25 6.14
N ALA A 127 14.28 11.48 6.19
CA ALA A 127 15.23 10.75 5.35
C ALA A 127 15.30 9.26 5.68
N ASN A 128 15.36 8.90 6.97
CA ASN A 128 15.40 7.51 7.42
C ASN A 128 14.12 6.77 7.05
N CYS A 129 12.96 7.36 7.34
CA CYS A 129 11.67 6.73 7.06
C CYS A 129 11.37 6.63 5.55
N ALA A 130 11.84 7.59 4.74
CA ALA A 130 11.72 7.51 3.29
C ALA A 130 12.60 6.39 2.70
N LYS A 131 13.74 6.10 3.31
CA LYS A 131 14.60 4.97 2.92
C LYS A 131 13.97 3.62 3.27
N GLU A 132 13.32 3.52 4.43
CA GLU A 132 12.67 2.27 4.88
C GLU A 132 11.37 2.00 4.11
N TRP A 133 10.57 3.04 3.88
CA TRP A 133 9.26 2.96 3.24
C TRP A 133 9.22 3.87 1.99
N PRO A 134 9.86 3.48 0.88
CA PRO A 134 9.98 4.30 -0.33
C PRO A 134 8.66 4.47 -1.10
N ASP A 135 7.69 3.58 -0.89
CA ASP A 135 6.45 3.45 -1.68
C ASP A 135 5.15 3.42 -0.85
N ASP A 136 5.24 3.33 0.48
CA ASP A 136 4.08 3.41 1.38
C ASP A 136 4.14 4.68 2.25
N PHE A 137 3.40 5.72 1.86
CA PHE A 137 3.36 6.99 2.59
C PHE A 137 2.69 6.87 3.96
N ARG A 138 1.77 5.92 4.14
CA ARG A 138 1.17 5.64 5.45
C ARG A 138 2.23 5.08 6.41
N LEU A 139 3.00 4.10 5.97
CA LEU A 139 4.05 3.52 6.82
C LEU A 139 5.18 4.51 7.05
N ARG A 140 5.54 5.31 6.03
CA ARG A 140 6.50 6.41 6.19
C ARG A 140 6.03 7.42 7.24
N ALA A 141 4.79 7.88 7.18
CA ALA A 141 4.24 8.82 8.16
C ALA A 141 4.24 8.24 9.57
N ARG A 142 3.85 6.96 9.72
CA ARG A 142 3.91 6.25 11.00
C ARG A 142 5.34 6.11 11.53
N CYS A 143 6.30 5.81 10.67
CA CYS A 143 7.71 5.76 11.04
C CYS A 143 8.17 7.12 11.60
N VAL A 144 7.84 8.22 10.92
CA VAL A 144 8.20 9.58 11.37
C VAL A 144 7.56 9.91 12.73
N GLU A 145 6.29 9.53 12.93
CA GLU A 145 5.61 9.69 14.22
C GLU A 145 6.30 8.90 15.35
N ASN A 146 6.72 7.68 15.07
CA ASN A 146 7.43 6.83 16.02
C ASN A 146 8.82 7.42 16.38
N GLU A 147 9.56 7.92 15.39
CA GLU A 147 10.84 8.62 15.62
C GLU A 147 10.66 9.82 16.58
N PHE A 148 9.61 10.62 16.39
CA PHE A 148 9.33 11.74 17.28
C PHE A 148 8.92 11.29 18.68
N ALA A 149 8.12 10.23 18.79
CA ALA A 149 7.73 9.66 20.09
C ALA A 149 8.96 9.18 20.87
N THR A 150 9.85 8.44 20.22
CA THR A 150 11.10 7.94 20.82
C THR A 150 11.97 9.10 21.32
N ARG A 151 12.12 10.17 20.54
CA ARG A 151 12.92 11.35 20.96
C ARG A 151 12.33 12.07 22.16
N ARG A 152 11.01 12.24 22.22
CA ARG A 152 10.35 12.81 23.41
C ARG A 152 10.62 11.98 24.66
N THR A 153 10.59 10.65 24.53
CA THR A 153 10.90 9.77 25.67
C THR A 153 12.37 9.84 26.08
N GLY A 154 13.29 9.97 25.11
CA GLY A 154 14.72 10.14 25.38
C GLY A 154 15.06 11.48 26.03
N GLN A 155 14.55 12.59 25.49
CA GLN A 155 14.72 13.93 26.07
C GLN A 155 14.09 14.05 27.46
N GLY A 156 12.94 13.39 27.69
CA GLY A 156 12.31 13.32 29.00
C GLY A 156 13.18 12.59 30.04
N PHE A 157 13.97 11.60 29.63
CA PHE A 157 14.92 10.90 30.50
C PHE A 157 16.15 11.78 30.82
N GLU A 158 16.65 12.52 29.84
CA GLU A 158 17.82 13.41 30.01
C GLU A 158 17.52 14.57 30.96
N LEU A 159 16.33 15.19 30.86
CA LEU A 159 15.89 16.27 31.77
C LEU A 159 15.62 15.81 33.22
N LEU A 160 15.37 14.53 33.45
CA LEU A 160 15.19 13.97 34.80
C LEU A 160 16.52 13.62 35.47
N ASN A 161 17.59 13.44 34.70
CA ASN A 161 18.91 13.06 35.21
C ASN A 161 19.80 14.27 35.55
N GLU A 162 19.35 15.49 35.22
CA GLU A 162 20.00 16.77 35.55
C GLU A 162 19.38 17.50 36.76
N ARG A 163 18.52 16.84 37.56
CA ARG A 163 17.99 17.34 38.84
C ARG A 163 18.48 16.51 40.02
#